data_AF-A0A1M3N1N4-F1
#
_entry.id   AF-A0A1M3N1N4-F1
#
_cell.length_a   1.000
_cell.length_b   1.000
_cell.length_c   1.000
_cell.angle_alpha   90.00
_cell.angle_beta   90.00
_cell.angle_gamma   90.00
#
_symmetry.space_group_name_H-M   'P 1'
#
loop_
_entity.id
_entity.type
_entity.pdbx_description
1 polymer ?
#
loop_
_entity_poly.entity_id
_entity_poly.type
_entity_poly.pdbx_seq_one_letter_code
_entity_poly.pdbx_strand_id
1 'polypeptide(L)'
;MISTGRKLALASPLLLVLASMSAACSKKSPSPPDEPPPSAIATATTTVPPVAFSGTPVAEFADAGPMEGQTPYAQARAYEASGQYWLARLVLEKKALGSEGTKEEVELLALICHHQADQSCVDECSERLGKKLKFDAGSPRLPLDATEHKEPDTDFVRARAHLLGHRLKEAREILEPKIIDGKASKEEIRLLKSICKEQGDRMCVALCDAKLK
;
A
#
# COMPACT_ATOMS: atom_id res chain seq x y z
N MET A 1 6.20 23.40 -63.50
CA MET A 1 5.86 22.21 -64.31
C MET A 1 5.94 21.01 -63.37
N ILE A 2 4.96 20.58 -62.56
CA ILE A 2 3.54 20.18 -62.73
C ILE A 2 3.32 19.04 -63.74
N SER A 3 2.63 17.99 -63.26
CA SER A 3 1.99 16.85 -63.95
C SER A 3 2.91 15.74 -64.44
N THR A 4 2.67 14.43 -64.25
CA THR A 4 1.46 13.60 -63.97
C THR A 4 1.99 12.17 -63.70
N GLY A 5 1.43 11.21 -62.97
CA GLY A 5 0.07 10.94 -62.48
C GLY A 5 -0.23 9.43 -62.61
N ARG A 6 -0.70 8.79 -61.52
CA ARG A 6 -1.52 7.54 -61.36
C ARG A 6 -1.20 7.00 -59.95
N LYS A 7 -1.98 7.16 -58.88
CA LYS A 7 -3.43 7.00 -58.64
C LYS A 7 -3.99 5.67 -59.15
N LEU A 8 -3.97 4.67 -58.26
CA LEU A 8 -5.08 3.74 -58.09
C LEU A 8 -5.49 3.75 -56.62
N ALA A 9 -6.68 4.31 -56.40
CA ALA A 9 -7.50 4.11 -55.23
C ALA A 9 -8.34 2.85 -55.47
N LEU A 10 -8.56 2.04 -54.43
CA LEU A 10 -9.75 1.21 -54.22
C LEU A 10 -9.80 0.96 -52.70
N ALA A 11 -10.57 1.74 -51.95
CA ALA A 11 -11.96 1.48 -51.60
C ALA A 11 -12.09 0.54 -50.38
N SER A 12 -12.10 1.15 -49.19
CA SER A 12 -12.90 0.72 -48.04
C SER A 12 -14.30 1.33 -48.25
N PRO A 13 -15.43 0.65 -47.95
CA PRO A 13 -15.90 0.61 -46.57
C PRO A 13 -16.76 -0.63 -46.21
N LEU A 14 -16.86 -0.93 -44.91
CA LEU A 14 -17.98 -1.55 -44.17
C LEU A 14 -17.36 -2.30 -42.97
N LEU A 15 -17.89 -2.30 -41.76
CA LEU A 15 -18.83 -1.49 -41.01
C LEU A 15 -18.95 -2.22 -39.66
N LEU A 16 -18.92 -1.46 -38.56
CA LEU A 16 -19.50 -1.74 -37.24
C LEU A 16 -19.77 -3.21 -36.84
N VAL A 17 -19.16 -3.62 -35.71
CA VAL A 17 -19.98 -4.02 -34.55
C VAL A 17 -19.41 -3.35 -33.30
N LEU A 18 -20.05 -2.25 -32.89
CA LEU A 18 -20.16 -1.88 -31.48
C LEU A 18 -21.24 -2.77 -30.86
N ALA A 19 -20.91 -3.45 -29.77
CA ALA A 19 -21.85 -3.85 -28.72
C ALA A 19 -21.06 -3.71 -27.41
N SER A 20 -21.16 -2.63 -26.65
CA SER A 20 -22.34 -2.12 -25.93
C SER A 20 -23.04 -3.21 -25.15
N MET A 21 -22.47 -3.61 -24.01
CA MET A 21 -23.20 -4.29 -22.94
C MET A 21 -23.19 -3.38 -21.71
N SER A 22 -24.10 -2.40 -21.74
CA SER A 22 -24.60 -1.70 -20.57
C SER A 22 -26.12 -1.73 -20.66
N ALA A 23 -26.73 -2.67 -19.96
CA ALA A 23 -28.12 -2.66 -19.50
C ALA A 23 -28.23 -3.77 -18.45
N ALA A 24 -28.26 -3.45 -17.16
CA ALA A 24 -29.53 -3.20 -16.47
C ALA A 24 -30.53 -4.34 -16.69
N CYS A 25 -30.45 -5.37 -15.84
CA CYS A 25 -31.61 -6.19 -15.50
C CYS A 25 -31.88 -6.02 -14.02
N SER A 26 -32.72 -5.04 -13.72
CA SER A 26 -33.56 -4.99 -12.54
C SER A 26 -34.28 -6.33 -12.38
N LYS A 27 -33.90 -7.14 -11.39
CA LYS A 27 -34.80 -8.14 -10.81
C LYS A 27 -35.26 -7.64 -9.45
N LYS A 28 -36.36 -6.90 -9.57
CA LYS A 28 -37.45 -6.71 -8.61
C LYS A 28 -37.39 -7.65 -7.40
N SER A 29 -37.23 -7.03 -6.24
CA SER A 29 -37.54 -7.55 -4.92
C SER A 29 -38.89 -8.28 -4.90
N PRO A 30 -39.00 -9.47 -4.30
CA PRO A 30 -40.24 -9.90 -3.67
C PRO A 30 -40.32 -9.20 -2.30
N SER A 31 -41.27 -8.27 -2.18
CA SER A 31 -41.76 -7.77 -0.89
C SER A 31 -42.49 -8.90 -0.12
N PRO A 32 -42.69 -8.75 1.20
CA PRO A 32 -43.00 -9.83 2.12
C PRO A 32 -44.46 -10.28 2.05
N PRO A 33 -44.80 -11.52 2.46
CA PRO A 33 -46.18 -11.86 2.79
C PRO A 33 -46.56 -11.20 4.12
N ASP A 34 -47.58 -10.36 4.05
CA ASP A 34 -48.34 -9.79 5.17
C ASP A 34 -48.82 -10.87 6.17
N GLU A 35 -48.79 -10.46 7.44
CA GLU A 35 -49.21 -11.14 8.66
C GLU A 35 -50.74 -11.40 8.71
N PRO A 36 -51.19 -12.36 9.52
CA PRO A 36 -52.21 -12.02 10.52
C PRO A 36 -51.86 -12.50 11.96
N PRO A 37 -52.19 -11.74 13.02
CA PRO A 37 -51.89 -12.07 14.42
C PRO A 37 -53.09 -12.81 15.08
N PRO A 38 -53.09 -13.06 16.41
CA PRO A 38 -52.13 -13.80 17.24
C PRO A 38 -52.81 -14.99 17.97
N SER A 39 -52.09 -16.01 18.44
CA SER A 39 -52.34 -16.69 19.73
C SER A 39 -51.54 -17.97 19.99
N ALA A 40 -51.25 -18.15 21.29
CA ALA A 40 -50.95 -19.39 22.01
C ALA A 40 -49.50 -19.94 22.00
N ILE A 41 -48.71 -19.38 22.91
CA ILE A 41 -47.89 -20.06 23.93
C ILE A 41 -47.72 -21.58 23.75
N ALA A 42 -46.48 -22.03 23.53
CA ALA A 42 -45.98 -23.27 24.12
C ALA A 42 -44.46 -23.19 24.29
N THR A 43 -44.07 -23.00 25.54
CA THR A 43 -42.70 -23.06 26.05
C THR A 43 -42.13 -24.46 25.80
N ALA A 44 -41.07 -24.57 24.99
CA ALA A 44 -40.27 -25.79 24.91
C ALA A 44 -38.81 -25.42 25.23
N THR A 45 -38.46 -25.60 26.51
CA THR A 45 -37.09 -25.62 27.01
C THR A 45 -36.32 -26.76 26.34
N THR A 46 -35.46 -26.42 25.37
CA THR A 46 -34.34 -27.28 24.97
C THR A 46 -33.07 -26.69 25.56
N THR A 47 -32.55 -27.41 26.55
CA THR A 47 -31.28 -27.15 27.23
C THR A 47 -30.13 -27.43 26.26
N VAL A 48 -29.51 -26.37 25.75
CA VAL A 48 -28.22 -26.43 25.04
C VAL A 48 -27.12 -26.18 26.07
N PRO A 49 -26.05 -27.01 26.16
CA PRO A 49 -24.91 -26.70 27.03
C PRO A 49 -24.26 -25.38 26.58
N PRO A 50 -23.75 -24.54 27.49
CA PRO A 50 -23.12 -23.29 27.11
C PRO A 50 -21.78 -23.62 26.44
N VAL A 51 -21.76 -23.64 25.11
CA VAL A 51 -20.52 -23.36 24.39
C VAL A 51 -20.25 -21.90 24.67
N ALA A 52 -19.31 -21.67 25.60
CA ALA A 52 -18.70 -20.37 25.77
C ALA A 52 -18.11 -19.99 24.41
N PHE A 53 -18.87 -19.18 23.65
CA PHE A 53 -18.29 -18.32 22.64
C PHE A 53 -17.38 -17.39 23.43
N SER A 54 -16.12 -17.81 23.59
CA SER A 54 -15.02 -16.89 23.81
C SER A 54 -14.90 -16.10 22.51
N GLY A 55 -15.86 -15.21 22.29
CA GLY A 55 -15.71 -14.10 21.37
C GLY A 55 -14.57 -13.31 21.97
N THR A 56 -13.34 -13.58 21.50
CA THR A 56 -12.32 -12.56 21.50
C THR A 56 -12.99 -11.34 20.90
N PRO A 57 -13.23 -10.27 21.69
CA PRO A 57 -13.80 -9.08 21.11
C PRO A 57 -12.87 -8.67 19.98
N VAL A 58 -13.45 -8.26 18.87
CA VAL A 58 -12.77 -7.54 17.79
C VAL A 58 -12.36 -6.17 18.35
N ALA A 59 -11.48 -6.19 19.34
CA ALA A 59 -10.88 -5.05 20.01
C ALA A 59 -9.38 -4.96 19.64
N GLU A 60 -8.81 -6.02 19.07
CA GLU A 60 -7.39 -6.02 18.64
C GLU A 60 -7.17 -5.41 17.25
N PHE A 61 -8.26 -5.10 16.51
CA PHE A 61 -8.21 -4.24 15.32
C PHE A 61 -8.58 -2.77 15.62
N ALA A 62 -8.77 -2.42 16.89
CA ALA A 62 -9.04 -1.05 17.32
C ALA A 62 -7.75 -0.25 17.61
N ASP A 63 -6.56 -0.76 17.25
CA ASP A 63 -5.31 0.00 17.31
C ASP A 63 -5.10 0.89 16.07
N ALA A 64 -6.20 1.41 15.53
CA ALA A 64 -6.22 2.60 14.68
C ALA A 64 -7.01 3.73 15.36
N GLY A 65 -7.18 3.64 16.69
CA GLY A 65 -7.49 4.81 17.49
C GLY A 65 -6.37 5.84 17.37
N PRO A 66 -6.67 7.15 17.46
CA PRO A 66 -5.61 8.14 17.61
C PRO A 66 -4.77 7.72 18.80
N MET A 67 -3.48 7.42 18.58
CA MET A 67 -2.51 7.21 19.65
C MET A 67 -2.74 8.30 20.68
N GLU A 68 -3.21 7.92 21.87
CA GLU A 68 -3.74 8.84 22.88
C GLU A 68 -2.71 9.94 23.15
N GLY A 69 -2.98 11.15 22.64
CA GLY A 69 -2.12 12.33 22.79
C GLY A 69 -1.43 12.85 21.52
N GLN A 70 -1.48 12.16 20.37
CA GLN A 70 -0.98 12.69 19.10
C GLN A 70 -2.07 13.44 18.33
N THR A 71 -1.73 14.64 17.84
CA THR A 71 -2.64 15.41 16.99
C THR A 71 -2.90 14.65 15.69
N PRO A 72 -4.09 14.79 15.06
CA PRO A 72 -4.38 14.18 13.76
C PRO A 72 -3.31 14.50 12.71
N TYR A 73 -2.72 15.69 12.78
CA TYR A 73 -1.57 16.09 11.98
C TYR A 73 -0.33 15.22 12.22
N ALA A 74 0.09 15.04 13.48
CA ALA A 74 1.24 14.20 13.82
C ALA A 74 1.03 12.74 13.40
N GLN A 75 -0.18 12.21 13.60
CA GLN A 75 -0.54 10.87 13.18
C GLN A 75 -0.51 10.73 11.64
N ALA A 76 -1.06 11.69 10.91
CA ALA A 76 -1.02 11.69 9.45
C ALA A 76 0.41 11.78 8.90
N ARG A 77 1.31 12.53 9.55
CA ARG A 77 2.74 12.59 9.21
C ARG A 77 3.42 11.23 9.37
N ALA A 78 3.11 10.48 10.43
CA ALA A 78 3.65 9.14 10.63
C ALA A 78 3.18 8.15 9.54
N TYR A 79 1.91 8.24 9.14
CA TYR A 79 1.39 7.43 8.03
C TYR A 79 1.97 7.83 6.68
N GLU A 80 2.13 9.13 6.41
CA GLU A 80 2.80 9.62 5.19
C GLU A 80 4.24 9.13 5.11
N ALA A 81 5.00 9.24 6.21
CA ALA A 81 6.38 8.77 6.28
C ALA A 81 6.53 7.26 6.06
N SER A 82 5.52 6.46 6.43
CA SER A 82 5.48 5.02 6.18
C SER A 82 4.91 4.64 4.79
N GLY A 83 4.57 5.61 3.95
CA GLY A 83 3.97 5.40 2.63
C GLY A 83 2.51 4.94 2.68
N GLN A 84 1.87 5.02 3.84
CA GLN A 84 0.47 4.65 4.06
C GLN A 84 -0.45 5.86 3.79
N TYR A 85 -0.38 6.39 2.56
CA TYR A 85 -1.09 7.61 2.16
C TYR A 85 -2.61 7.55 2.40
N TRP A 86 -3.22 6.38 2.25
CA TRP A 86 -4.66 6.21 2.46
C TRP A 86 -5.08 6.39 3.94
N LEU A 87 -4.28 5.90 4.88
CA LEU A 87 -4.47 6.10 6.32
C LEU A 87 -4.22 7.56 6.70
N ALA A 88 -3.13 8.13 6.18
CA ALA A 88 -2.77 9.53 6.40
C ALA A 88 -3.93 10.45 5.99
N ARG A 89 -4.52 10.21 4.82
CA ARG A 89 -5.71 10.93 4.35
C ARG A 89 -6.89 10.74 5.28
N LEU A 90 -7.24 9.50 5.63
CA LEU A 90 -8.43 9.20 6.45
C LEU A 90 -8.44 9.95 7.79
N VAL A 91 -7.28 10.06 8.44
CA VAL A 91 -7.15 10.73 9.73
C VAL A 91 -7.18 12.26 9.59
N LEU A 92 -6.65 12.79 8.49
CA LEU A 92 -6.45 14.22 8.31
C LEU A 92 -7.60 14.93 7.60
N GLU A 93 -8.26 14.27 6.65
CA GLU A 93 -9.17 14.87 5.67
C GLU A 93 -10.32 15.65 6.32
N LYS A 94 -11.00 15.04 7.29
CA LYS A 94 -12.13 15.69 8.00
C LYS A 94 -11.72 16.96 8.74
N LYS A 95 -10.49 16.97 9.26
CA LYS A 95 -9.99 18.11 10.04
C LYS A 95 -9.44 19.19 9.12
N ALA A 96 -8.59 18.82 8.17
CA ALA A 96 -7.98 19.73 7.21
C ALA A 96 -9.02 20.46 6.33
N LEU A 97 -10.03 19.74 5.83
CA LEU A 97 -11.10 20.36 5.02
C LEU A 97 -12.22 20.98 5.88
N GLY A 98 -12.20 20.74 7.19
CA GLY A 98 -13.13 21.28 8.15
C GLY A 98 -12.83 22.73 8.53
N SER A 99 -13.69 23.32 9.37
CA SER A 99 -13.49 24.67 9.90
C SER A 99 -12.34 24.78 10.92
N GLU A 100 -11.87 23.65 11.45
CA GLU A 100 -10.80 23.57 12.45
C GLU A 100 -9.42 23.24 11.85
N GLY A 101 -9.35 23.11 10.52
CA GLY A 101 -8.12 22.74 9.82
C GLY A 101 -7.09 23.84 9.82
N THR A 102 -5.86 23.53 10.20
CA THR A 102 -4.74 24.47 10.05
C THR A 102 -4.21 24.46 8.62
N LYS A 103 -3.52 25.54 8.22
CA LYS A 103 -2.88 25.62 6.89
C LYS A 103 -1.90 24.45 6.65
N GLU A 104 -1.18 24.06 7.69
CA GLU A 104 -0.22 22.95 7.67
C GLU A 104 -0.93 21.61 7.42
N GLU A 105 -2.09 21.38 8.04
CA GLU A 105 -2.92 20.20 7.82
C GLU A 105 -3.43 20.12 6.38
N VAL A 106 -3.85 21.24 5.79
CA VAL A 106 -4.29 21.29 4.38
C VAL A 106 -3.12 21.08 3.41
N GLU A 107 -1.95 21.64 3.69
CA GLU A 107 -0.74 21.43 2.88
C GLU A 107 -0.29 19.96 2.90
N LEU A 108 -0.31 19.32 4.06
CA LEU A 108 -0.02 17.89 4.19
C LEU A 108 -1.06 17.03 3.45
N LEU A 109 -2.36 17.33 3.59
CA LEU A 109 -3.40 16.62 2.86
C LEU A 109 -3.20 16.73 1.35
N ALA A 110 -2.85 17.92 0.87
CA ALA A 110 -2.62 18.13 -0.56
C ALA A 110 -1.41 17.36 -1.08
N LEU A 111 -0.33 17.25 -0.29
CA LEU A 111 0.82 16.40 -0.59
C LEU A 111 0.40 14.92 -0.69
N ILE A 112 -0.36 14.43 0.28
CA ILE A 112 -0.88 13.06 0.29
C ILE A 112 -1.75 12.80 -0.96
N CYS A 113 -2.63 13.73 -1.32
CA CYS A 113 -3.48 13.62 -2.49
C CYS A 113 -2.69 13.68 -3.81
N HIS A 114 -1.62 14.48 -3.87
CA HIS A 114 -0.70 14.47 -4.99
C HIS A 114 0.00 13.10 -5.17
N HIS A 115 0.47 12.48 -4.08
CA HIS A 115 1.06 11.14 -4.11
C HIS A 115 0.06 10.06 -4.56
N GLN A 116 -1.22 10.23 -4.22
CA GLN A 116 -2.30 9.35 -4.67
C GLN A 116 -2.79 9.64 -6.10
N ALA A 117 -2.24 10.66 -6.76
CA ALA A 117 -2.70 11.20 -8.04
C ALA A 117 -4.18 11.61 -8.05
N ASP A 118 -4.73 12.02 -6.90
CA ASP A 118 -6.09 12.55 -6.76
C ASP A 118 -6.08 14.08 -6.98
N GLN A 119 -6.31 14.48 -8.24
CA GLN A 119 -6.34 15.90 -8.60
C GLN A 119 -7.54 16.65 -8.00
N SER A 120 -8.69 15.99 -7.85
CA SER A 120 -9.86 16.62 -7.22
C SER A 120 -9.58 17.05 -5.79
N CYS A 121 -8.93 16.20 -5.01
CA CYS A 121 -8.53 16.55 -3.65
C CYS A 121 -7.46 17.66 -3.63
N VAL A 122 -6.48 17.62 -4.55
CA VAL A 122 -5.45 18.67 -4.65
C VAL A 122 -6.07 20.02 -4.96
N ASP A 123 -7.05 20.07 -5.87
CA ASP A 123 -7.75 21.29 -6.24
C ASP A 123 -8.53 21.84 -5.05
N GLU A 124 -9.27 21.01 -4.32
CA GLU A 124 -10.01 21.41 -3.11
C GLU A 124 -9.08 21.99 -2.03
N CYS A 125 -7.91 21.35 -1.83
CA CYS A 125 -6.90 21.89 -0.92
C CYS A 125 -6.31 23.23 -1.39
N SER A 126 -6.15 23.40 -2.70
CA SER A 126 -5.62 24.65 -3.29
C SER A 126 -6.62 25.81 -3.14
N GLU A 127 -7.91 25.54 -3.26
CA GLU A 127 -8.99 26.50 -3.03
C GLU A 127 -9.00 26.95 -1.57
N ARG A 128 -8.88 26.00 -0.63
CA ARG A 128 -8.80 26.28 0.81
C ARG A 128 -7.59 27.13 1.19
N LEU A 129 -6.45 26.89 0.56
CA LEU A 129 -5.22 27.66 0.81
C LEU A 129 -5.18 29.00 0.07
N GLY A 130 -6.09 29.22 -0.89
CA GLY A 130 -6.11 30.41 -1.73
C GLY A 130 -4.87 30.58 -2.61
N LYS A 131 -4.12 29.50 -2.84
CA LYS A 131 -2.89 29.49 -3.63
C LYS A 131 -2.77 28.20 -4.42
N LYS A 132 -2.24 28.31 -5.64
CA LYS A 132 -1.92 27.13 -6.45
C LYS A 132 -0.71 26.42 -5.86
N LEU A 133 -0.92 25.19 -5.40
CA LEU A 133 0.14 24.34 -4.85
C LEU A 133 1.07 23.89 -5.98
N LYS A 134 2.37 24.12 -5.79
CA LYS A 134 3.40 23.61 -6.68
C LYS A 134 4.06 22.43 -5.96
N PHE A 135 3.75 21.23 -6.42
CA PHE A 135 4.46 20.03 -6.01
C PHE A 135 5.63 19.87 -6.97
N ASP A 136 6.77 20.47 -6.62
CA ASP A 136 8.02 20.09 -7.27
C ASP A 136 8.22 18.60 -6.96
N ALA A 137 8.38 17.80 -8.01
CA ALA A 137 8.47 16.33 -8.00
C ALA A 137 9.70 15.77 -7.24
N GLY A 138 10.18 16.49 -6.22
CA GLY A 138 11.32 16.17 -5.36
C GLY A 138 11.54 17.22 -4.26
N SER A 139 10.48 17.73 -3.62
CA SER A 139 10.63 18.72 -2.54
C SER A 139 11.05 18.08 -1.20
N PRO A 140 11.85 18.77 -0.36
CA PRO A 140 12.67 18.16 0.67
C PRO A 140 11.84 17.50 1.76
N ARG A 141 12.16 16.24 2.08
CA ARG A 141 11.84 15.67 3.38
C ARG A 141 12.44 16.60 4.43
N LEU A 142 11.62 17.44 5.06
CA LEU A 142 12.02 18.09 6.30
C LEU A 142 12.47 16.96 7.24
N PRO A 143 13.69 17.02 7.79
CA PRO A 143 14.14 16.06 8.77
C PRO A 143 13.31 16.32 10.03
N LEU A 144 12.11 15.75 10.08
CA LEU A 144 11.52 15.35 11.35
C LEU A 144 12.55 14.41 11.95
N ASP A 145 13.00 14.74 13.16
CA ASP A 145 13.85 13.92 14.00
C ASP A 145 13.41 12.46 13.87
N ALA A 146 14.05 11.78 12.93
CA ALA A 146 14.11 10.37 12.96
C ALA A 146 14.87 10.15 14.26
N THR A 147 14.19 9.58 15.26
CA THR A 147 14.74 8.35 15.77
C THR A 147 15.03 7.53 14.53
N GLU A 148 16.25 7.73 14.04
CA GLU A 148 16.89 7.03 12.98
C GLU A 148 16.73 5.59 13.46
N HIS A 149 15.70 4.90 12.98
CA HIS A 149 15.95 3.60 12.41
C HIS A 149 16.87 3.86 11.21
N LYS A 150 18.08 4.32 11.52
CA LYS A 150 19.29 3.86 10.89
C LYS A 150 19.09 2.36 11.02
N GLU A 151 18.56 1.73 9.98
CA GLU A 151 18.88 0.33 9.76
C GLU A 151 20.38 0.32 10.02
N PRO A 152 20.83 -0.33 11.10
CA PRO A 152 22.22 -0.21 11.50
C PRO A 152 23.02 -0.53 10.24
N ASP A 153 24.02 0.29 9.90
CA ASP A 153 24.88 0.20 8.72
C ASP A 153 25.63 -1.15 8.74
N THR A 154 24.86 -2.20 8.58
CA THR A 154 25.21 -3.57 8.78
C THR A 154 25.58 -4.09 7.41
N ASP A 155 26.56 -4.97 7.43
CA ASP A 155 27.00 -5.70 6.27
C ASP A 155 25.83 -6.33 5.50
N PHE A 156 24.76 -6.73 6.21
CA PHE A 156 23.52 -7.22 5.64
C PHE A 156 22.80 -6.20 4.75
N VAL A 157 22.57 -4.98 5.24
CA VAL A 157 21.89 -3.92 4.49
C VAL A 157 22.71 -3.53 3.26
N ARG A 158 24.03 -3.41 3.41
CA ARG A 158 24.95 -3.17 2.28
C ARG A 158 24.86 -4.28 1.25
N ALA A 159 24.98 -5.55 1.66
CA ALA A 159 24.91 -6.69 0.76
C ALA A 159 23.56 -6.78 0.03
N ARG A 160 22.46 -6.44 0.70
CA ARG A 160 21.13 -6.38 0.08
C ARG A 160 21.03 -5.30 -0.98
N ALA A 161 21.60 -4.11 -0.74
CA ALA A 161 21.67 -3.06 -1.73
C ALA A 161 22.48 -3.48 -2.98
N HIS A 162 23.59 -4.21 -2.78
CA HIS A 162 24.38 -4.75 -3.88
C HIS A 162 23.62 -5.83 -4.68
N LEU A 163 22.84 -6.69 -4.02
CA LEU A 163 21.97 -7.66 -4.70
C LEU A 163 20.93 -6.96 -5.59
N LEU A 164 20.24 -5.94 -5.08
CA LEU A 164 19.26 -5.17 -5.86
C LEU A 164 19.90 -4.43 -7.05
N GLY A 165 21.16 -4.03 -6.91
CA GLY A 165 21.96 -3.46 -7.99
C GLY A 165 22.59 -4.48 -8.94
N HIS A 166 22.26 -5.78 -8.82
CA HIS A 166 22.89 -6.91 -9.52
C HIS A 166 24.42 -6.98 -9.39
N ARG A 167 24.99 -6.35 -8.36
CA ARG A 167 26.43 -6.41 -8.04
C ARG A 167 26.70 -7.59 -7.11
N LEU A 168 26.49 -8.79 -7.66
CA LEU A 168 26.52 -10.04 -6.90
C LEU A 168 27.91 -10.37 -6.31
N LYS A 169 29.00 -9.90 -6.93
CA LYS A 169 30.37 -10.08 -6.43
C LYS A 169 30.62 -9.27 -5.16
N GLU A 170 30.23 -7.99 -5.17
CA GLU A 170 30.38 -7.09 -4.03
C GLU A 170 29.53 -7.55 -2.83
N ALA A 171 28.31 -8.04 -3.10
CA ALA A 171 27.46 -8.60 -2.07
C ALA A 171 28.08 -9.86 -1.42
N ARG A 172 28.78 -10.68 -2.21
CA ARG A 172 29.48 -11.88 -1.74
C ARG A 172 30.70 -11.53 -0.88
N GLU A 173 31.53 -10.58 -1.31
CA GLU A 173 32.72 -10.15 -0.56
C GLU A 173 32.40 -9.66 0.86
N ILE A 174 31.21 -9.10 1.06
CA ILE A 174 30.72 -8.63 2.36
C ILE A 174 30.25 -9.80 3.25
N LEU A 175 29.54 -10.78 2.68
CA LEU A 175 28.89 -11.85 3.44
C LEU A 175 29.75 -13.10 3.62
N GLU A 176 30.61 -13.42 2.65
CA GLU A 176 31.41 -14.64 2.61
C GLU A 176 32.36 -14.78 3.82
N PRO A 177 33.13 -13.74 4.21
CA PRO A 177 33.99 -13.83 5.39
C PRO A 177 33.21 -14.15 6.68
N LYS A 178 32.04 -13.52 6.86
CA LYS A 178 31.21 -13.70 8.07
C LYS A 178 30.63 -15.11 8.17
N ILE A 179 30.33 -15.73 7.02
CA ILE A 179 29.77 -17.08 6.96
C ILE A 179 30.86 -18.13 7.20
N ILE A 180 32.05 -17.91 6.66
CA ILE A 180 33.22 -18.75 6.92
C ILE A 180 33.57 -18.68 8.42
N ASP A 181 33.62 -17.47 8.98
CA ASP A 181 33.90 -17.21 10.41
C ASP A 181 32.80 -17.68 11.36
N GLY A 182 31.63 -18.09 10.84
CA GLY A 182 30.49 -18.52 11.66
C GLY A 182 29.81 -17.40 12.46
N LYS A 183 30.11 -16.13 12.14
CA LYS A 183 29.53 -14.93 12.76
C LYS A 183 28.29 -14.40 12.02
N ALA A 184 27.99 -14.99 10.87
CA ALA A 184 26.82 -14.61 10.08
C ALA A 184 25.52 -15.08 10.74
N SER A 185 24.54 -14.18 10.73
CA SER A 185 23.16 -14.48 11.08
C SER A 185 22.50 -15.40 10.03
N LYS A 186 21.42 -16.05 10.44
CA LYS A 186 20.64 -16.94 9.54
C LYS A 186 20.08 -16.20 8.33
N GLU A 187 19.81 -14.90 8.46
CA GLU A 187 19.33 -14.04 7.39
C GLU A 187 20.45 -13.70 6.40
N GLU A 188 21.65 -13.38 6.89
CA GLU A 188 22.85 -13.17 6.05
C GLU A 188 23.18 -14.43 5.23
N ILE A 189 23.08 -15.62 5.82
CA ILE A 189 23.32 -16.88 5.09
C ILE A 189 22.25 -17.13 4.01
N ARG A 190 20.98 -16.81 4.29
CA ARG A 190 19.90 -16.90 3.29
C ARG A 190 20.11 -15.91 2.13
N LEU A 191 20.59 -14.70 2.44
CA LEU A 191 20.90 -13.69 1.44
C LEU A 191 22.07 -14.13 0.54
N LEU A 192 23.15 -14.66 1.12
CA LEU A 192 24.26 -15.21 0.31
C LEU A 192 23.79 -16.39 -0.55
N LYS A 193 22.91 -17.25 -0.03
CA LYS A 193 22.33 -18.34 -0.81
C LYS A 193 21.56 -17.84 -2.04
N SER A 194 20.78 -16.76 -1.93
CA SER A 194 20.11 -16.16 -3.11
C SER A 194 21.11 -15.62 -4.12
N ILE A 195 22.14 -14.90 -3.66
CA ILE A 195 23.21 -14.36 -4.51
C ILE A 195 23.92 -15.50 -5.28
N CYS A 196 24.26 -16.58 -4.59
CA CYS A 196 24.95 -17.72 -5.19
C CYS A 196 24.08 -18.53 -6.15
N LYS A 197 22.76 -18.59 -5.92
CA LYS A 197 21.82 -19.16 -6.90
C LYS A 197 21.76 -18.33 -8.18
N GLU A 198 21.71 -17.01 -8.05
CA GLU A 198 21.68 -16.10 -9.20
C GLU A 198 22.99 -16.14 -10.01
N GLN A 199 24.12 -16.33 -9.34
CA GLN A 199 25.43 -16.56 -9.98
C GLN A 199 25.63 -17.99 -10.52
N GLY A 200 24.73 -18.93 -10.21
CA GLY A 200 24.86 -20.34 -10.61
C GLY A 200 25.96 -21.12 -9.88
N ASP A 201 26.45 -20.62 -8.75
CA ASP A 201 27.53 -21.24 -7.98
C ASP A 201 27.00 -22.31 -7.03
N ARG A 202 27.04 -23.57 -7.48
CA ARG A 202 26.54 -24.71 -6.70
C ARG A 202 27.34 -25.00 -5.44
N MET A 203 28.63 -24.66 -5.41
CA MET A 203 29.48 -24.89 -4.26
C MET A 203 29.15 -23.90 -3.14
N CYS A 204 28.97 -22.62 -3.48
CA CYS A 204 28.52 -21.62 -2.52
C CYS A 204 27.14 -21.95 -1.93
N VAL A 205 26.19 -22.42 -2.76
CA VAL A 205 24.87 -22.83 -2.27
C VAL A 205 24.97 -23.98 -1.27
N ALA A 206 25.80 -24.99 -1.56
CA ALA A 206 26.03 -26.11 -0.64
C ALA A 206 26.67 -25.67 0.68
N LEU A 207 27.59 -24.71 0.65
CA LEU A 207 28.19 -24.13 1.85
C LEU A 207 27.15 -23.38 2.69
N CYS A 208 26.28 -22.60 2.07
CA CYS A 208 25.17 -21.93 2.75
C CYS A 208 24.19 -22.96 3.35
N ASP A 209 23.89 -24.04 2.64
CA ASP A 209 23.00 -25.11 3.12
C ASP A 209 23.59 -25.88 4.30
N ALA A 210 24.90 -26.09 4.32
CA ALA A 210 25.61 -26.69 5.44
C ALA A 210 25.56 -25.81 6.70
N LYS A 211 25.65 -24.48 6.54
CA LYS A 211 25.62 -23.50 7.63
C LYS A 211 24.21 -23.18 8.16
N LEU A 212 23.17 -23.54 7.41
CA LEU A 212 21.76 -23.34 7.79
C LEU A 212 21.15 -24.54 8.53
N LYS A 213 21.85 -25.68 8.57
CA LYS A 213 21.50 -26.86 9.37
C LYS A 213 21.89 -26.67 10.83
#